data_AF-A0A7R9P1S7-F1
#
_entry.id   AF-A0A7R9P1S7-F1
#
_cell.length_a   1.000
_cell.length_b   1.000
_cell.length_c   1.000
_cell.angle_alpha   90.00
_cell.angle_beta   90.00
_cell.angle_gamma   90.00
#
_symmetry.space_group_name_H-M   'P 1'
#
loop_
_entity.id
_entity.type
_entity.pdbx_description
1 polymer ?
#
loop_
_entity_poly.entity_id
_entity_poly.type
_entity_poly.pdbx_seq_one_letter_code
_entity_poly.pdbx_strand_id
1 'polypeptide(L)'
;MKPEGKSRTPNFETSENIRLQASSQLINLQITGCTKTELILKCFYCRFRFTSSSEKCLLILALAAAISGGAFTVGNMLLFANMTDFMINFGSQVTNNSSAIGSDEFLDTLQRFAIGNSIIGGLVLILGYTSNFLFNYTAQKQIHRIRSKFLKSALHQDIAWYDLNQTGDFANRLAE
;
A
#
# COMPACT_ATOMS: atom_id res chain seq x y z
N MET A 1 -61.35 34.29 -26.73
CA MET A 1 -61.83 34.30 -25.34
C MET A 1 -61.72 32.90 -24.78
N LYS A 2 -61.07 32.82 -23.61
CA LYS A 2 -61.03 31.73 -22.61
C LYS A 2 -59.92 30.65 -22.72
N PRO A 3 -59.16 30.40 -21.63
CA PRO A 3 -57.93 29.61 -21.61
C PRO A 3 -58.13 28.19 -21.03
N GLU A 4 -57.43 27.21 -21.57
CA GLU A 4 -57.43 25.84 -21.03
C GLU A 4 -56.16 25.59 -20.20
N GLY A 5 -56.38 25.63 -18.89
CA GLY A 5 -55.77 24.83 -17.83
C GLY A 5 -54.38 24.21 -18.05
N LYS A 6 -53.37 24.88 -17.51
CA LYS A 6 -52.11 24.24 -17.08
C LYS A 6 -52.44 23.19 -16.02
N SER A 7 -52.48 21.91 -16.41
CA SER A 7 -52.61 20.78 -15.47
C SER A 7 -51.37 20.74 -14.59
N ARG A 8 -51.48 21.33 -13.41
CA ARG A 8 -50.49 21.29 -12.34
C ARG A 8 -50.58 19.89 -11.71
N THR A 9 -49.89 18.89 -12.28
CA THR A 9 -49.69 17.60 -11.62
C THR A 9 -48.89 17.86 -10.33
N PRO A 10 -49.48 17.69 -9.14
CA PRO A 10 -48.79 17.99 -7.91
C PRO A 10 -47.80 16.86 -7.61
N ASN A 11 -46.53 17.24 -7.48
CA ASN A 11 -45.65 16.76 -6.41
C ASN A 11 -45.15 15.30 -6.44
N PHE A 12 -45.19 14.55 -7.54
CA PHE A 12 -44.55 13.23 -7.56
C PHE A 12 -43.01 13.33 -7.68
N GLU A 13 -42.49 14.07 -8.66
CA GLU A 13 -41.05 14.32 -8.79
C GLU A 13 -40.47 15.06 -7.57
N THR A 14 -41.21 16.00 -6.98
CA THR A 14 -40.76 16.73 -5.79
C THR A 14 -40.70 15.83 -4.56
N SER A 15 -41.65 14.91 -4.39
CA SER A 15 -41.66 13.99 -3.24
C SER A 15 -40.63 12.86 -3.38
N GLU A 16 -40.31 12.43 -4.59
CA GLU A 16 -39.22 11.49 -4.86
C GLU A 16 -37.85 12.14 -4.62
N ASN A 17 -37.63 13.38 -5.07
CA ASN A 17 -36.42 14.14 -4.75
C ASN A 17 -36.26 14.41 -3.25
N ILE A 18 -37.35 14.72 -2.53
CA ILE A 18 -37.33 14.87 -1.07
C ILE A 18 -37.02 13.53 -0.37
N ARG A 19 -37.51 12.40 -0.90
CA ARG A 19 -37.18 11.06 -0.38
C ARG A 19 -35.74 10.67 -0.65
N LEU A 20 -35.19 11.00 -1.82
CA LEU A 20 -33.78 10.80 -2.16
C LEU A 20 -32.88 11.69 -1.28
N GLN A 21 -33.30 12.94 -1.02
CA GLN A 21 -32.59 13.87 -0.14
C GLN A 21 -32.67 13.44 1.33
N ALA A 22 -33.83 12.95 1.80
CA ALA A 22 -33.97 12.37 3.14
C ALA A 22 -33.16 11.07 3.32
N SER A 23 -33.13 10.22 2.29
CA SER A 23 -32.32 8.98 2.30
C SER A 23 -30.82 9.29 2.34
N SER A 24 -30.36 10.28 1.58
CA SER A 24 -28.97 10.74 1.63
C SER A 24 -28.62 11.45 2.94
N GLN A 25 -29.55 12.15 3.60
CA GLN A 25 -29.37 12.69 4.95
C GLN A 25 -29.32 11.58 6.03
N LEU A 26 -30.16 10.54 5.92
CA LEU A 26 -30.14 9.38 6.83
C LEU A 26 -28.87 8.53 6.68
N ILE A 27 -28.36 8.39 5.45
CA ILE A 27 -27.07 7.74 5.18
C ILE A 27 -25.93 8.52 5.83
N ASN A 28 -25.91 9.86 5.69
CA ASN A 28 -24.92 10.69 6.38
C ASN A 28 -25.03 10.58 7.91
N LEU A 29 -26.24 10.55 8.48
CA LEU A 29 -26.46 10.35 9.92
C LEU A 29 -26.00 8.98 10.43
N GLN A 30 -26.19 7.91 9.64
CA GLN A 30 -25.67 6.57 9.97
C GLN A 30 -24.14 6.51 9.90
N ILE A 31 -23.53 7.24 8.96
CA ILE A 31 -22.07 7.40 8.87
C ILE A 31 -21.53 8.20 10.06
N THR A 32 -22.27 9.18 10.59
CA THR A 32 -21.88 9.94 11.79
C THR A 32 -21.90 9.09 13.07
N GLY A 33 -22.76 8.07 13.16
CA GLY A 33 -22.83 7.13 14.28
C GLY A 33 -21.76 6.03 14.26
N CYS A 34 -21.19 5.73 13.09
CA CYS A 34 -20.03 4.86 12.94
C CYS A 34 -18.77 5.72 13.04
N THR A 35 -17.99 5.58 14.11
CA THR A 35 -16.71 6.28 14.25
C THR A 35 -15.89 6.13 12.97
N LYS A 36 -15.44 7.27 12.40
CA LYS A 36 -14.77 7.35 11.08
C LYS A 36 -13.63 6.31 10.93
N THR A 37 -13.00 5.93 12.04
CA THR A 37 -11.97 4.90 12.17
C THR A 37 -12.47 3.47 11.92
N GLU A 38 -13.65 3.09 12.43
CA GLU A 38 -14.25 1.75 12.24
C GLU A 38 -14.63 1.49 10.77
N LEU A 39 -15.04 2.55 10.07
CA LEU A 39 -15.37 2.48 8.64
C LEU A 39 -14.12 2.25 7.77
N ILE A 40 -13.02 2.92 8.10
CA ILE A 40 -11.73 2.78 7.40
C ILE A 40 -11.19 1.35 7.59
N LEU A 41 -11.29 0.80 8.81
CA LEU A 41 -10.83 -0.56 9.12
C LEU A 41 -11.62 -1.63 8.35
N LYS A 42 -12.95 -1.49 8.30
CA LYS A 42 -13.82 -2.37 7.49
C LYS A 42 -13.49 -2.27 6.00
N CYS A 43 -13.20 -1.08 5.49
CA CYS A 43 -12.84 -0.87 4.09
C CYS A 43 -11.51 -1.56 3.73
N PHE A 44 -10.52 -1.47 4.63
CA PHE A 44 -9.23 -2.15 4.48
C PHE A 44 -9.39 -3.69 4.47
N TYR A 45 -10.13 -4.24 5.43
CA TYR A 45 -10.35 -5.69 5.51
C TYR A 45 -11.18 -6.21 4.31
N CYS A 46 -12.18 -5.45 3.86
CA CYS A 46 -12.98 -5.77 2.69
C CYS A 46 -12.17 -5.77 1.39
N ARG A 47 -11.12 -4.94 1.27
CA ARG A 47 -10.22 -4.95 0.11
C ARG A 47 -9.50 -6.29 -0.02
N PHE A 48 -9.02 -6.86 1.09
CA PHE A 48 -8.31 -8.14 1.10
C PHE A 48 -9.23 -9.36 0.99
N ARG A 49 -10.55 -9.20 1.14
CA ARG A 49 -11.53 -10.30 1.05
C ARG A 49 -11.52 -11.03 -0.29
N PHE A 50 -11.09 -10.37 -1.37
CA PHE A 50 -11.02 -10.94 -2.72
C PHE A 50 -9.69 -11.62 -3.09
N THR A 51 -8.80 -11.77 -2.10
CA THR A 51 -7.49 -12.42 -2.25
C THR A 51 -7.63 -13.93 -2.08
N SER A 52 -7.19 -14.70 -3.07
CA SER A 52 -7.18 -16.17 -3.02
C SER A 52 -6.17 -16.68 -1.99
N SER A 53 -6.35 -17.90 -1.46
CA SER A 53 -5.46 -18.47 -0.43
C SER A 53 -3.99 -18.50 -0.88
N SER A 54 -3.70 -18.78 -2.16
CA SER A 54 -2.32 -18.75 -2.71
C SER A 54 -1.72 -17.33 -2.73
N GLU A 55 -2.55 -16.30 -2.95
CA GLU A 55 -2.11 -14.91 -2.95
C GLU A 55 -1.84 -14.40 -1.54
N LYS A 56 -2.56 -14.93 -0.53
CA LYS A 56 -2.27 -14.65 0.89
C LYS A 56 -0.90 -15.21 1.29
N CYS A 57 -0.54 -16.42 0.85
CA CYS A 57 0.80 -16.98 1.08
C CYS A 57 1.90 -16.12 0.45
N LEU A 58 1.71 -15.67 -0.80
CA LEU A 58 2.67 -14.81 -1.49
C LEU A 58 2.87 -13.47 -0.78
N LEU A 59 1.80 -12.87 -0.26
CA LEU A 59 1.87 -11.62 0.51
C LEU A 59 2.61 -11.79 1.85
N ILE A 60 2.38 -12.89 2.56
CA ILE A 60 3.09 -13.18 3.82
C ILE A 60 4.59 -13.38 3.56
N LEU A 61 4.94 -14.11 2.50
CA LEU A 61 6.33 -14.30 2.09
C LEU A 61 7.00 -12.97 1.73
N ALA A 62 6.30 -12.11 0.97
CA ALA A 62 6.81 -10.80 0.59
C ALA A 62 7.03 -9.89 1.81
N LEU A 63 6.14 -9.96 2.81
CA LEU A 63 6.26 -9.24 4.08
C LEU A 63 7.47 -9.74 4.88
N ALA A 64 7.68 -11.05 4.99
CA ALA A 64 8.85 -11.62 5.67
C ALA A 64 10.16 -11.19 4.99
N ALA A 65 10.19 -11.20 3.65
CA ALA A 65 11.33 -10.72 2.88
C ALA A 65 11.57 -9.21 3.10
N ALA A 66 10.53 -8.39 3.19
CA ALA A 66 10.65 -6.95 3.47
C ALA A 66 11.21 -6.68 4.87
N ILE A 67 10.74 -7.42 5.89
CA ILE A 67 11.26 -7.32 7.26
C ILE A 67 12.74 -7.72 7.30
N SER A 68 13.11 -8.80 6.63
CA SER A 68 14.52 -9.21 6.54
C SER A 68 15.38 -8.16 5.83
N GLY A 69 14.88 -7.56 4.75
CA GLY A 69 15.53 -6.45 4.04
C GLY A 69 15.85 -5.26 4.97
N GLY A 70 14.91 -4.91 5.85
CA GLY A 70 15.14 -3.89 6.89
C GLY A 70 16.12 -4.34 7.98
N ALA A 71 16.11 -5.61 8.38
CA ALA A 71 17.10 -6.13 9.33
C ALA A 71 18.52 -6.12 8.75
N PHE A 72 18.68 -6.38 7.46
CA PHE A 72 19.99 -6.33 6.79
C PHE A 72 20.57 -4.91 6.72
N THR A 73 19.74 -3.87 6.53
CA THR A 73 20.25 -2.48 6.54
C THR A 73 20.76 -2.08 7.92
N VAL A 74 20.08 -2.53 8.99
CA VAL A 74 20.57 -2.37 10.38
C VAL A 74 21.82 -3.23 10.63
N GLY A 75 21.90 -4.43 10.06
CA GLY A 75 23.08 -5.30 10.14
C GLY A 75 24.34 -4.70 9.50
N ASN A 76 24.20 -4.04 8.33
CA ASN A 76 25.32 -3.34 7.69
C ASN A 76 25.85 -2.18 8.55
N MET A 77 24.96 -1.47 9.25
CA MET A 77 25.34 -0.42 10.20
C MET A 77 26.18 -0.99 11.37
N LEU A 78 25.82 -2.18 11.89
CA LEU A 78 26.57 -2.84 12.97
C LEU A 78 27.96 -3.31 12.53
N LEU A 79 28.10 -3.82 11.30
CA LEU A 79 29.41 -4.18 10.76
C LEU A 79 30.34 -2.97 10.66
N PHE A 80 29.80 -1.82 10.27
CA PHE A 80 30.56 -0.58 10.18
C PHE A 80 31.01 -0.07 11.56
N ALA A 81 30.16 -0.24 12.58
CA ALA A 81 30.52 0.08 13.96
C ALA A 81 31.72 -0.75 14.43
N ASN A 82 31.68 -2.09 14.26
CA ASN A 82 32.78 -2.96 14.65
C ASN A 82 34.09 -2.58 13.95
N MET A 83 34.03 -2.28 12.64
CA MET A 83 35.21 -1.84 11.88
C MET A 83 35.79 -0.52 12.42
N THR A 84 34.92 0.41 12.82
CA THR A 84 35.33 1.70 13.39
C THR A 84 36.04 1.53 14.73
N ASP A 85 35.59 0.59 15.57
CA ASP A 85 36.25 0.27 16.84
C ASP A 85 37.67 -0.28 16.62
N PHE A 86 37.87 -1.16 15.63
CA PHE A 86 39.22 -1.62 15.26
C PHE A 86 40.11 -0.49 14.75
N MET A 87 39.56 0.45 13.98
CA MET A 87 40.31 1.61 13.49
C MET A 87 40.76 2.53 14.63
N ILE A 88 39.90 2.76 15.63
CA ILE A 88 40.25 3.57 16.81
C ILE A 88 41.37 2.89 17.61
N ASN A 89 41.28 1.58 17.83
CA ASN A 89 42.32 0.81 18.51
C ASN A 89 43.65 0.82 17.74
N PHE A 90 43.61 0.65 16.41
CA PHE A 90 44.80 0.73 15.57
C PHE A 90 45.45 2.13 15.63
N GLY A 91 44.66 3.21 15.58
CA GLY A 91 45.16 4.58 15.70
C GLY A 91 45.90 4.87 17.02
N SER A 92 45.41 4.30 18.13
CA SER A 92 46.10 4.34 19.43
C SER A 92 47.44 3.59 19.41
N GLN A 93 47.49 2.40 18.79
CA GLN A 93 48.70 1.58 18.71
C GLN A 93 49.80 2.19 17.82
N VAL A 94 49.41 2.87 16.73
CA VAL A 94 50.33 3.64 15.88
C VAL A 94 50.96 4.81 16.65
N THR A 95 50.18 5.47 17.51
CA THR A 95 50.67 6.58 18.35
C THR A 95 51.71 6.11 19.37
N ASN A 96 51.58 4.88 19.87
CA ASN A 96 52.49 4.27 20.85
C ASN A 96 53.67 3.49 20.23
N ASN A 97 54.07 3.78 18.98
CA ASN A 97 55.23 3.18 18.28
C ASN A 97 55.20 1.64 18.13
N SER A 98 54.02 1.02 18.12
CA SER A 98 53.83 -0.44 17.94
C SER A 98 53.29 -0.80 16.54
N SER A 99 53.70 -0.05 15.52
CA SER A 99 53.00 0.07 14.23
C SER A 99 53.11 -1.14 13.30
N ALA A 100 54.15 -1.96 13.44
CA ALA A 100 54.44 -3.07 12.51
C ALA A 100 53.64 -4.35 12.80
N ILE A 101 53.12 -4.53 14.03
CA ILE A 101 52.40 -5.76 14.43
C ILE A 101 50.91 -5.64 14.12
N GLY A 102 50.36 -4.42 14.09
CA GLY A 102 48.91 -4.19 13.89
C GLY A 102 48.45 -4.08 12.44
N SER A 103 49.35 -3.91 11.46
CA SER A 103 48.96 -3.63 10.07
C SER A 103 48.31 -4.85 9.39
N ASP A 104 48.83 -6.05 9.63
CA ASP A 104 48.34 -7.26 8.97
C ASP A 104 46.97 -7.68 9.51
N GLU A 105 46.77 -7.57 10.83
CA GLU A 105 45.48 -7.82 11.49
C GLU A 105 44.41 -6.81 11.07
N PHE A 106 44.81 -5.55 10.87
CA PHE A 106 43.92 -4.50 10.37
C PHE A 106 43.48 -4.77 8.91
N LEU A 107 44.41 -5.17 8.04
CA LEU A 107 44.09 -5.51 6.65
C LEU A 107 43.19 -6.75 6.54
N ASP A 108 43.42 -7.78 7.36
CA ASP A 108 42.54 -8.97 7.42
C ASP A 108 41.11 -8.58 7.87
N THR A 109 41.00 -7.73 8.89
CA THR A 109 39.69 -7.25 9.38
C THR A 109 38.95 -6.43 8.33
N LEU A 110 39.65 -5.53 7.62
CA LEU A 110 39.10 -4.77 6.50
C LEU A 110 38.61 -5.67 5.37
N GLN A 111 39.39 -6.70 5.02
CA GLN A 111 39.03 -7.65 3.98
C GLN A 111 37.77 -8.44 4.37
N ARG A 112 37.68 -8.89 5.62
CA ARG A 112 36.48 -9.57 6.16
C ARG A 112 35.25 -8.65 6.15
N PHE A 113 35.41 -7.39 6.51
CA PHE A 113 34.35 -6.38 6.43
C PHE A 113 33.84 -6.19 4.99
N ALA A 114 34.75 -6.02 4.03
CA ALA A 114 34.40 -5.82 2.63
C ALA A 114 33.65 -7.03 2.03
N ILE A 115 34.11 -8.24 2.32
CA ILE A 115 33.45 -9.49 1.89
C ILE A 115 32.06 -9.61 2.55
N GLY A 116 31.95 -9.35 3.85
CA GLY A 116 30.69 -9.41 4.59
C GLY A 116 29.63 -8.44 4.04
N ASN A 117 30.01 -7.18 3.79
CA ASN A 117 29.11 -6.19 3.23
C ASN A 117 28.71 -6.50 1.77
N SER A 118 29.61 -7.09 0.98
CA SER A 118 29.29 -7.54 -0.38
C SER A 118 28.22 -8.63 -0.41
N ILE A 119 28.31 -9.63 0.49
CA ILE A 119 27.32 -10.71 0.61
C ILE A 119 25.97 -10.15 1.04
N ILE A 120 25.93 -9.28 2.05
CA ILE A 120 24.67 -8.69 2.54
C ILE A 120 24.03 -7.82 1.45
N GLY A 121 24.82 -7.04 0.71
CA GLY A 121 24.34 -6.26 -0.43
C GLY A 121 23.69 -7.14 -1.50
N GLY A 122 24.32 -8.27 -1.84
CA GLY A 122 23.76 -9.24 -2.78
C GLY A 122 22.44 -9.85 -2.29
N LEU A 123 22.36 -10.21 -1.00
CA LEU A 123 21.13 -10.73 -0.40
C LEU A 123 20.00 -9.69 -0.44
N VAL A 124 20.25 -8.46 0.01
CA VAL A 124 19.25 -7.39 0.00
C VAL A 124 18.72 -7.12 -1.41
N LEU A 125 19.59 -7.18 -2.42
CA LEU A 125 19.18 -7.00 -3.81
C LEU A 125 18.19 -8.10 -4.25
N ILE A 126 18.52 -9.36 -3.98
CA ILE A 126 17.69 -10.51 -4.39
C ILE A 126 16.37 -10.53 -3.62
N LEU A 127 16.42 -10.38 -2.29
CA LEU A 127 15.23 -10.39 -1.45
C LEU A 127 14.33 -9.18 -1.72
N GLY A 128 14.92 -7.99 -1.88
CA GLY A 128 14.21 -6.77 -2.22
C GLY A 128 13.53 -6.85 -3.58
N TYR A 129 14.24 -7.32 -4.61
CA TYR A 129 13.67 -7.50 -5.95
C TYR A 129 12.49 -8.48 -5.93
N THR A 130 12.67 -9.64 -5.29
CA THR A 130 11.64 -10.67 -5.19
C THR A 130 10.42 -10.16 -4.42
N SER A 131 10.61 -9.50 -3.29
CA SER A 131 9.52 -8.93 -2.48
C SER A 131 8.70 -7.93 -3.28
N ASN A 132 9.35 -6.97 -3.94
CA ASN A 132 8.69 -5.97 -4.78
C ASN A 132 7.94 -6.62 -5.95
N PHE A 133 8.55 -7.61 -6.60
CA PHE A 133 7.89 -8.33 -7.70
C PHE A 133 6.61 -9.03 -7.24
N LEU A 134 6.66 -9.72 -6.09
CA LEU A 134 5.50 -10.42 -5.52
C LEU A 134 4.36 -9.47 -5.13
N PHE A 135 4.69 -8.31 -4.55
CA PHE A 135 3.70 -7.28 -4.22
C PHE A 135 3.03 -6.73 -5.47
N ASN A 136 3.81 -6.36 -6.48
CA ASN A 136 3.28 -5.83 -7.74
C ASN A 136 2.41 -6.87 -8.47
N TYR A 137 2.87 -8.11 -8.55
CA TYR A 137 2.11 -9.20 -9.18
C TYR A 137 0.75 -9.43 -8.50
N THR A 138 0.74 -9.47 -7.17
CA THR A 138 -0.50 -9.67 -6.41
C THR A 138 -1.44 -8.47 -6.54
N ALA A 139 -0.90 -7.26 -6.49
CA ALA A 139 -1.67 -6.02 -6.67
C ALA A 139 -2.34 -5.97 -8.06
N GLN A 140 -1.61 -6.30 -9.13
CA GLN A 140 -2.18 -6.34 -10.48
C GLN A 140 -3.35 -7.31 -10.60
N LYS A 141 -3.22 -8.52 -10.04
CA LYS A 141 -4.32 -9.50 -10.03
C LYS A 141 -5.54 -9.00 -9.26
N GLN A 142 -5.32 -8.37 -8.10
CA GLN A 142 -6.41 -7.81 -7.29
C GLN A 142 -7.12 -6.68 -8.04
N ILE A 143 -6.36 -5.74 -8.63
CA ILE A 143 -6.92 -4.62 -9.41
C ILE A 143 -7.73 -5.14 -10.58
N HIS A 144 -7.22 -6.13 -11.32
CA HIS A 144 -7.95 -6.72 -12.44
C HIS A 144 -9.30 -7.30 -12.01
N ARG A 145 -9.33 -8.11 -10.94
CA ARG A 145 -10.58 -8.68 -10.39
C ARG A 145 -11.56 -7.61 -9.93
N ILE A 146 -11.07 -6.56 -9.28
CA ILE A 146 -11.91 -5.46 -8.78
C ILE A 146 -12.51 -4.70 -9.96
N ARG A 147 -11.71 -4.36 -10.97
CA ARG A 147 -12.20 -3.71 -12.21
C ARG A 147 -13.23 -4.56 -12.93
N SER A 148 -13.02 -5.88 -13.05
CA SER A 148 -14.00 -6.78 -13.67
C SER A 148 -15.32 -6.83 -12.91
N LYS A 149 -15.28 -6.89 -11.56
CA LYS A 149 -16.49 -6.91 -10.73
C LYS A 149 -17.21 -5.56 -10.75
N PHE A 150 -16.46 -4.47 -10.69
CA PHE A 150 -17.01 -3.12 -10.76
C PHE A 150 -17.72 -2.88 -12.09
N LEU A 151 -17.06 -3.20 -13.22
CA LEU A 151 -17.67 -3.09 -14.56
C LEU A 151 -18.92 -3.97 -14.70
N LYS A 152 -18.87 -5.20 -14.18
CA LYS A 152 -20.03 -6.08 -14.17
C LYS A 152 -21.20 -5.47 -13.40
N SER A 153 -20.97 -4.94 -12.20
CA SER A 153 -22.03 -4.31 -11.40
C SER A 153 -22.55 -3.03 -12.04
N ALA A 154 -21.65 -2.22 -12.62
CA ALA A 154 -22.03 -1.02 -13.34
C ALA A 154 -23.00 -1.31 -14.48
N LEU A 155 -22.67 -2.27 -15.36
CA LEU A 155 -23.51 -2.61 -16.52
C LEU A 155 -24.90 -3.17 -16.16
N HIS A 156 -25.12 -3.64 -14.93
CA HIS A 156 -26.43 -4.13 -14.47
C HIS A 156 -27.27 -3.05 -13.76
N GLN A 157 -26.81 -1.79 -13.77
CA GLN A 157 -27.50 -0.70 -13.08
C GLN A 157 -28.66 -0.14 -13.95
N ASP A 158 -29.78 0.20 -13.32
CA ASP A 158 -30.99 0.65 -14.02
C ASP A 158 -30.79 1.98 -14.76
N ILE A 159 -31.48 2.15 -15.90
CA ILE A 159 -31.38 3.35 -16.74
C ILE A 159 -31.76 4.64 -15.99
N ALA A 160 -32.68 4.55 -15.02
CA ALA A 160 -33.08 5.69 -14.18
C ALA A 160 -31.94 6.19 -13.29
N TRP A 161 -31.00 5.32 -12.89
CA TRP A 161 -29.83 5.73 -12.12
C TRP A 161 -28.81 6.48 -12.99
N TYR A 162 -28.67 6.09 -14.26
CA TYR A 162 -27.79 6.76 -15.21
C TYR A 162 -28.25 8.17 -15.59
N ASP A 163 -29.55 8.44 -15.56
CA ASP A 163 -30.10 9.77 -15.85
C ASP A 163 -29.88 10.77 -14.70
N LEU A 164 -29.81 10.26 -13.46
CA LEU A 164 -29.55 11.06 -12.26
C LEU A 164 -28.05 11.34 -12.01
N ASN A 165 -27.17 10.50 -12.57
CA ASN A 165 -25.72 10.59 -12.36
C ASN A 165 -25.02 10.98 -13.68
N GLN A 166 -24.57 12.23 -13.80
CA GLN A 166 -23.84 12.71 -14.99
C GLN A 166 -22.69 11.77 -15.38
N THR A 167 -22.75 11.25 -16.61
CA THR A 167 -21.87 10.20 -17.17
C THR A 167 -20.37 10.53 -17.11
N GLY A 168 -20.00 11.82 -17.03
CA GLY A 168 -18.62 12.27 -16.95
C GLY A 168 -17.91 11.94 -15.63
N ASP A 169 -18.63 11.98 -14.49
CA ASP A 169 -18.03 11.65 -13.19
C ASP A 169 -17.87 10.13 -13.02
N PHE A 170 -18.75 9.35 -13.64
CA PHE A 170 -18.70 7.88 -13.58
C PHE A 170 -17.47 7.29 -14.30
N ALA A 171 -17.18 7.76 -15.53
CA ALA A 171 -16.03 7.30 -16.30
C ALA A 171 -14.70 7.66 -15.63
N ASN A 172 -14.64 8.84 -14.98
CA ASN A 172 -13.47 9.27 -14.24
C ASN A 172 -13.21 8.38 -13.02
N ARG A 173 -14.26 8.03 -12.25
CA ARG A 173 -14.18 7.10 -11.09
C ARG A 173 -13.77 5.66 -11.43
N LEU A 174 -13.86 5.26 -12.70
CA LEU A 174 -13.40 3.95 -13.16
C LEU A 174 -11.91 3.95 -13.51
N ALA A 175 -11.40 5.08 -14.00
CA ALA A 175 -10.01 5.26 -14.40
C ALA A 175 -9.10 5.61 -13.22
N GLU A 176 -9.62 6.42 -12.29
CA GLU A 176 -8.97 6.87 -11.05
C GLU A 176 -9.12 5.85 -9.90
#